data_AF-A0A535Z2R3-F1
#
_entry.id   AF-A0A535Z2R3-F1
#
_cell.length_a   1.000
_cell.length_b   1.000
_cell.length_c   1.000
_cell.angle_alpha   90.00
_cell.angle_beta   90.00
_cell.angle_gamma   90.00
#
_symmetry.space_group_name_H-M   'P 1'
#
loop_
_entity.id
_entity.type
_entity.pdbx_description
1 polymer ?
#
loop_
_entity_poly.entity_id
_entity_poly.type
_entity_poly.pdbx_seq_one_letter_code
_entity_poly.pdbx_strand_id
1 'polypeptide(L)'
;MRRVLFYRLYDVAPARLAELERDARAFSRSRAWRGDAFWLATENATDLFAMEYFRHARNEEGAALSAAGFLRLLGDETDAIATLYFLNDVSQRLHTRAILKDEENPIAKLRQLDIRQGRLPSGMPIEDVLAARPVIKKMEGEPITFYPPTYRPNSYFRRDKPGMWGFSLKGIRDFAPSFLEAEAEAMRIYRGFRRLNP
;
A
#
# COMPACT_ATOMS: atom_id res chain seq x y z
N MET A 1 11.76 2.59 17.48
CA MET A 1 10.41 2.01 17.59
C MET A 1 10.08 1.31 16.27
N ARG A 2 9.50 0.11 16.31
CA ARG A 2 9.08 -0.61 15.09
C ARG A 2 7.66 -0.15 14.77
N ARG A 3 7.53 0.70 13.76
CA ARG A 3 6.26 1.27 13.28
C ARG A 3 5.33 0.17 12.77
N VAL A 4 4.08 0.18 13.24
CA VAL A 4 3.05 -0.79 12.85
C VAL A 4 1.91 -0.05 12.18
N LEU A 5 1.52 -0.55 11.01
CA LEU A 5 0.43 -0.04 10.20
C LEU A 5 -0.77 -0.98 10.36
N PHE A 6 -1.85 -0.51 10.97
CA PHE A 6 -3.09 -1.25 11.12
C PHE A 6 -4.05 -0.90 10.00
N TYR A 7 -4.82 -1.87 9.53
CA TYR A 7 -5.86 -1.62 8.53
C TYR A 7 -7.12 -2.41 8.82
N ARG A 8 -8.24 -1.84 8.38
CA ARG A 8 -9.60 -2.35 8.57
C ARG A 8 -10.38 -2.16 7.28
N LEU A 9 -11.21 -3.12 6.95
CA LEU A 9 -12.18 -3.06 5.85
C LEU A 9 -13.57 -3.33 6.42
N TYR A 10 -14.51 -2.47 6.08
CA TYR A 10 -15.88 -2.51 6.56
C TYR A 10 -16.85 -2.71 5.39
N ASP A 11 -18.00 -3.30 5.70
CA ASP A 11 -19.14 -3.42 4.79
C ASP A 11 -18.82 -4.18 3.49
N VAL A 12 -17.85 -5.11 3.52
CA VAL A 12 -17.63 -6.04 2.41
C VAL A 12 -18.84 -6.97 2.34
N ALA A 13 -19.53 -6.96 1.20
CA ALA A 13 -20.65 -7.88 0.98
C ALA A 13 -20.19 -9.35 1.19
N PRO A 14 -20.94 -10.19 1.95
CA PRO A 14 -20.52 -11.55 2.25
C PRO A 14 -20.18 -12.39 1.00
N ALA A 15 -20.93 -12.21 -0.08
CA ALA A 15 -20.68 -12.89 -1.37
C ALA A 15 -19.35 -12.49 -2.03
N ARG A 16 -18.77 -11.33 -1.68
CA ARG A 16 -17.50 -10.80 -2.19
C ARG A 16 -16.33 -11.03 -1.23
N LEU A 17 -16.55 -11.58 -0.03
CA LEU A 17 -15.48 -11.80 0.95
C LEU A 17 -14.39 -12.76 0.43
N ALA A 18 -14.81 -13.84 -0.25
CA ALA A 18 -13.88 -14.78 -0.87
C ALA A 18 -13.03 -14.14 -1.98
N GLU A 19 -13.54 -13.11 -2.68
CA GLU A 19 -12.76 -12.34 -3.65
C GLU A 19 -11.70 -11.49 -2.94
N LEU A 20 -12.08 -10.76 -1.90
CA LEU A 20 -11.15 -9.98 -1.09
C LEU A 20 -9.99 -10.84 -0.55
N GLU A 21 -10.29 -12.03 -0.03
CA GLU A 21 -9.26 -12.95 0.48
C GLU A 21 -8.34 -13.49 -0.61
N ARG A 22 -8.84 -13.68 -1.84
CA ARG A 22 -7.99 -14.05 -2.99
C ARG A 22 -7.09 -12.89 -3.38
N ASP A 23 -7.63 -11.68 -3.46
CA ASP A 23 -6.87 -10.48 -3.82
C ASP A 23 -5.80 -10.16 -2.78
N ALA A 24 -6.13 -10.29 -1.49
CA ALA A 24 -5.16 -10.13 -0.39
C ALA A 24 -4.01 -11.13 -0.50
N ARG A 25 -4.29 -12.40 -0.80
CA ARG A 25 -3.26 -13.43 -1.02
C ARG A 25 -2.42 -13.16 -2.27
N ALA A 26 -3.04 -12.71 -3.36
CA ALA A 26 -2.33 -12.33 -4.57
C ALA A 26 -1.41 -11.11 -4.33
N PHE A 27 -1.91 -10.09 -3.66
CA PHE A 27 -1.17 -8.88 -3.30
C PHE A 27 -0.01 -9.17 -2.34
N SER A 28 -0.23 -10.02 -1.35
CA SER A 28 0.82 -10.50 -0.44
C SER A 28 2.00 -11.12 -1.20
N ARG A 29 1.72 -11.85 -2.30
CA ARG A 29 2.73 -12.54 -3.12
C ARG A 29 3.28 -11.71 -4.29
N SER A 30 2.64 -10.61 -4.66
CA SER A 30 2.99 -9.87 -5.89
C SER A 30 4.27 -9.06 -5.79
N ARG A 31 4.69 -8.70 -4.56
CA ARG A 31 5.82 -7.82 -4.31
C ARG A 31 6.78 -8.36 -3.26
N ALA A 32 8.02 -7.87 -3.33
CA ALA A 32 9.00 -8.08 -2.28
C ALA A 32 8.76 -7.07 -1.15
N TRP A 33 8.16 -7.56 -0.06
CA TRP A 33 7.97 -6.81 1.18
C TRP A 33 9.30 -6.60 1.89
N ARG A 34 9.47 -5.43 2.52
CA ARG A 34 10.62 -5.14 3.38
C ARG A 34 10.34 -5.57 4.81
N GLY A 35 9.10 -5.34 5.25
CA GLY A 35 8.53 -5.80 6.50
C GLY A 35 7.94 -7.21 6.41
N ASP A 36 6.89 -7.43 7.17
CA ASP A 36 6.07 -8.63 7.00
C ASP A 36 5.33 -8.58 5.64
N ALA A 37 4.90 -9.73 5.13
CA ALA A 37 4.01 -9.72 3.97
C ALA A 37 2.62 -9.24 4.39
N PHE A 38 1.89 -8.58 3.46
CA PHE A 38 0.50 -8.21 3.70
C PHE A 38 -0.33 -9.42 4.09
N TRP A 39 -1.21 -9.25 5.07
CA TRP A 39 -2.02 -10.33 5.61
C TRP A 39 -3.36 -9.78 6.11
N LEU A 40 -4.42 -10.55 5.90
CA LEU A 40 -5.77 -10.13 6.23
C LEU A 40 -6.48 -11.24 6.98
N ALA A 41 -7.03 -10.92 8.15
CA ALA A 41 -7.93 -11.79 8.89
C ALA A 41 -9.38 -11.41 8.59
N THR A 42 -10.20 -12.44 8.41
CA THR A 42 -11.64 -12.35 8.11
C THR A 42 -12.39 -13.36 8.97
N GLU A 43 -13.72 -13.40 8.87
CA GLU A 43 -14.52 -14.43 9.54
C GLU A 43 -14.29 -15.85 9.02
N ASN A 44 -13.72 -16.02 7.82
CA ASN A 44 -13.40 -17.35 7.26
C ASN A 44 -12.00 -17.85 7.64
N ALA A 45 -11.25 -17.09 8.44
CA ALA A 45 -9.92 -17.49 8.82
C ALA A 45 -9.94 -18.81 9.61
N THR A 46 -9.01 -19.71 9.30
CA THR A 46 -8.94 -21.04 9.93
C THR A 46 -7.73 -21.22 10.84
N ASP A 47 -6.74 -20.32 10.77
CA ASP A 47 -5.63 -20.33 11.70
C ASP A 47 -5.99 -19.58 12.99
N LEU A 48 -5.52 -20.11 14.12
CA LEU A 48 -5.89 -19.63 15.44
C LEU A 48 -5.58 -18.13 15.63
N PHE A 49 -4.44 -17.66 15.13
CA PHE A 49 -4.04 -16.27 15.29
C PHE A 49 -4.98 -15.32 14.54
N ALA A 50 -5.27 -15.59 13.27
CA ALA A 50 -6.20 -14.80 12.47
C ALA A 50 -7.60 -14.77 13.06
N MET A 51 -8.10 -15.92 13.51
CA MET A 51 -9.41 -16.04 14.14
C MET A 51 -9.50 -15.13 15.37
N GLU A 52 -8.54 -15.25 16.28
CA GLU A 52 -8.53 -14.46 17.51
C GLU A 52 -8.31 -12.97 17.24
N TYR A 53 -7.39 -12.64 16.34
CA TYR A 53 -7.16 -11.25 15.94
C TYR A 53 -8.42 -10.60 15.37
N PHE A 54 -9.11 -11.28 14.44
CA PHE A 54 -10.33 -10.76 13.85
C PHE A 54 -11.46 -10.66 14.88
N ARG A 55 -11.61 -11.66 15.77
CA ARG A 55 -12.58 -11.64 16.86
C ARG A 55 -12.39 -10.42 17.77
N HIS A 56 -11.17 -10.15 18.19
CA HIS A 56 -10.85 -8.97 19.01
C HIS A 56 -11.12 -7.66 18.25
N ALA A 57 -10.67 -7.57 17.00
CA ALA A 57 -10.91 -6.38 16.17
C ALA A 57 -12.41 -6.13 15.96
N ARG A 58 -13.22 -7.18 15.74
CA ARG A 58 -14.67 -7.07 15.54
C ARG A 58 -15.40 -6.66 16.81
N ASN A 59 -14.92 -7.09 17.98
CA ASN A 59 -15.47 -6.66 19.27
C ASN A 59 -15.21 -5.16 19.53
N GLU A 60 -14.07 -4.65 19.10
CA GLU A 60 -13.71 -3.22 19.25
C GLU A 60 -14.41 -2.32 18.22
N GLU A 61 -14.42 -2.73 16.96
CA GLU A 61 -14.88 -1.91 15.82
C GLU A 61 -16.36 -2.12 15.47
N GLY A 62 -16.97 -3.23 15.90
CA GLY A 62 -18.37 -3.57 15.70
C GLY A 62 -18.66 -4.51 14.53
N ALA A 63 -19.95 -4.81 14.33
CA ALA A 63 -20.42 -5.84 13.40
C ALA A 63 -20.17 -5.54 11.92
N ALA A 64 -19.95 -4.26 11.56
CA ALA A 64 -19.65 -3.81 10.20
C ALA A 64 -18.23 -4.17 9.73
N LEU A 65 -17.34 -4.56 10.65
CA LEU A 65 -15.98 -4.98 10.30
C LEU A 65 -16.01 -6.30 9.53
N SER A 66 -15.50 -6.28 8.30
CA SER A 66 -15.44 -7.47 7.44
C SER A 66 -14.05 -8.08 7.37
N ALA A 67 -13.00 -7.25 7.49
CA ALA A 67 -11.63 -7.74 7.50
C ALA A 67 -10.70 -6.81 8.27
N ALA A 68 -9.64 -7.38 8.84
CA ALA A 68 -8.70 -6.67 9.69
C ALA A 68 -7.29 -7.21 9.49
N GLY A 69 -6.29 -6.33 9.50
CA GLY A 69 -4.90 -6.75 9.49
C GLY A 69 -3.98 -5.69 10.04
N PHE A 70 -2.70 -6.02 10.06
CA PHE A 70 -1.63 -5.11 10.40
C PHE A 70 -0.37 -5.48 9.64
N LEU A 71 0.60 -4.57 9.63
CA LEU A 71 1.86 -4.73 8.94
C LEU A 71 2.95 -4.03 9.74
N ARG A 72 3.99 -4.78 10.13
CA ARG A 72 5.19 -4.16 10.71
C ARG A 72 6.03 -3.59 9.58
N LEU A 73 6.24 -2.28 9.60
CA LEU A 73 7.08 -1.61 8.60
C LEU A 73 8.56 -1.76 8.96
N LEU A 74 9.38 -2.13 7.98
CA LEU A 74 10.83 -2.22 8.13
C LEU A 74 11.54 -1.35 7.10
N GLY A 75 12.34 -0.41 7.60
CA GLY A 75 13.39 0.26 6.82
C GLY A 75 12.95 1.42 5.92
N ASP A 76 11.76 1.36 5.31
CA ASP A 76 11.20 2.41 4.44
C ASP A 76 9.66 2.40 4.34
N GLU A 77 9.11 3.39 3.63
CA GLU A 77 7.67 3.67 3.55
C GLU A 77 6.97 2.95 2.39
N THR A 78 7.68 2.21 1.55
CA THR A 78 7.09 1.60 0.34
C THR A 78 5.99 0.60 0.67
N ASP A 79 6.16 -0.14 1.76
CA ASP A 79 5.18 -1.11 2.24
C ASP A 79 3.88 -0.45 2.71
N ALA A 80 3.98 0.74 3.32
CA ALA A 80 2.81 1.52 3.71
C ALA A 80 2.05 2.06 2.50
N ILE A 81 2.78 2.59 1.51
CA ILE A 81 2.18 3.11 0.27
C ILE A 81 1.54 1.98 -0.52
N ALA A 82 2.22 0.85 -0.69
CA ALA A 82 1.63 -0.31 -1.36
C ALA A 82 0.32 -0.74 -0.70
N THR A 83 0.31 -0.81 0.63
CA THR A 83 -0.89 -1.14 1.42
C THR A 83 -2.02 -0.14 1.19
N LEU A 84 -1.70 1.16 1.18
CA LEU A 84 -2.67 2.22 0.89
C LEU A 84 -3.30 2.05 -0.49
N TYR A 85 -2.51 1.79 -1.54
CA TYR A 85 -3.02 1.57 -2.90
C TYR A 85 -3.90 0.32 -3.00
N PHE A 86 -3.52 -0.77 -2.33
CA PHE A 86 -4.35 -1.98 -2.27
C PHE A 86 -5.72 -1.70 -1.62
N LEU A 87 -5.72 -1.03 -0.46
CA LEU A 87 -6.96 -0.69 0.24
C LEU A 87 -7.83 0.27 -0.58
N ASN A 88 -7.21 1.19 -1.32
CA ASN A 88 -7.92 2.10 -2.22
C ASN A 88 -8.59 1.36 -3.38
N ASP A 89 -7.89 0.45 -4.05
CA ASP A 89 -8.46 -0.39 -5.11
C ASP A 89 -9.64 -1.22 -4.58
N VAL A 90 -9.43 -1.93 -3.47
CA VAL A 90 -10.47 -2.76 -2.83
C VAL A 90 -11.67 -1.90 -2.44
N SER A 91 -11.44 -0.73 -1.82
CA SER A 91 -12.50 0.20 -1.44
C SER A 91 -13.32 0.65 -2.63
N GLN A 92 -12.68 0.95 -3.76
CA GLN A 92 -13.35 1.37 -4.99
C GLN A 92 -14.15 0.21 -5.63
N ARG A 93 -13.51 -0.94 -5.82
CA ARG A 93 -14.07 -2.08 -6.57
C ARG A 93 -15.12 -2.86 -5.81
N LEU A 94 -14.99 -2.96 -4.49
CA LEU A 94 -15.95 -3.66 -3.63
C LEU A 94 -16.97 -2.71 -2.97
N HIS A 95 -16.87 -1.40 -3.24
CA HIS A 95 -17.70 -0.37 -2.63
C HIS A 95 -17.63 -0.34 -1.10
N THR A 96 -16.45 -0.58 -0.54
CA THR A 96 -16.23 -0.72 0.91
C THR A 96 -15.57 0.52 1.50
N ARG A 97 -15.61 0.61 2.82
CA ARG A 97 -14.80 1.57 3.57
C ARG A 97 -13.53 0.89 4.05
N ALA A 98 -12.39 1.53 3.83
CA ALA A 98 -11.11 1.11 4.39
C ALA A 98 -10.60 2.15 5.39
N ILE A 99 -10.02 1.70 6.50
CA ILE A 99 -9.29 2.57 7.42
C ILE A 99 -7.84 2.07 7.48
N LEU A 100 -6.91 3.01 7.43
CA LEU A 100 -5.48 2.79 7.65
C LEU A 100 -5.04 3.63 8.86
N LYS A 101 -4.49 2.99 9.89
CA LYS A 101 -4.02 3.63 11.13
C LYS A 101 -2.51 3.39 11.29
N ASP A 102 -1.78 4.45 11.61
CA ASP A 102 -0.33 4.50 11.74
C ASP A 102 0.07 5.50 12.81
N GLU A 103 -0.07 5.12 14.07
CA GLU A 103 0.03 6.04 15.22
C GLU A 103 1.40 6.72 15.32
N GLU A 104 2.46 6.03 14.89
CA GLU A 104 3.84 6.51 14.92
C GLU A 104 4.21 7.34 13.69
N ASN A 105 3.27 7.64 12.78
CA ASN A 105 3.56 8.47 11.63
C ASN A 105 3.98 9.89 12.07
N PRO A 106 5.13 10.41 11.60
CA PRO A 106 5.59 11.75 11.96
C PRO A 106 4.65 12.86 11.47
N ILE A 107 3.87 12.60 10.42
CA ILE A 107 2.88 13.53 9.90
C ILE A 107 1.51 13.18 10.50
N ALA A 108 0.99 14.04 11.40
CA ALA A 108 -0.23 13.77 12.14
C ALA A 108 -1.44 13.41 11.26
N LYS A 109 -1.63 14.11 10.13
CA LYS A 109 -2.72 13.83 9.18
C LYS A 109 -2.63 12.46 8.49
N LEU A 110 -1.47 11.79 8.55
CA LEU A 110 -1.25 10.46 7.98
C LEU A 110 -1.34 9.34 9.03
N ARG A 111 -1.61 9.68 10.30
CA ARG A 111 -1.79 8.68 11.35
C ARG A 111 -3.10 7.91 11.23
N GLN A 112 -4.08 8.48 10.54
CA GLN A 112 -5.33 7.80 10.23
C GLN A 112 -5.85 8.29 8.88
N LEU A 113 -6.13 7.36 7.97
CA LEU A 113 -6.76 7.61 6.69
C LEU A 113 -8.06 6.80 6.62
N ASP A 114 -9.15 7.46 6.23
CA ASP A 114 -10.45 6.85 5.92
C ASP A 114 -10.63 6.92 4.40
N ILE A 115 -10.90 5.78 3.76
CA ILE A 115 -11.04 5.67 2.31
C ILE A 115 -12.40 5.06 2.04
N ARG A 116 -13.18 5.73 1.20
CA ARG A 116 -14.52 5.29 0.79
C ARG A 116 -14.60 5.34 -0.72
N GLN A 117 -14.90 4.22 -1.34
CA GLN A 117 -15.01 4.10 -2.80
C GLN A 117 -13.80 4.68 -3.55
N GLY A 118 -12.60 4.45 -3.00
CA GLY A 118 -11.35 4.96 -3.59
C GLY A 118 -11.13 6.47 -3.46
N ARG A 119 -11.76 7.11 -2.46
CA ARG A 119 -11.65 8.55 -2.18
C ARG A 119 -11.49 8.81 -0.69
N LEU A 120 -10.82 9.91 -0.37
CA LEU A 120 -10.75 10.46 0.97
C LEU A 120 -12.11 11.09 1.36
N PRO A 121 -12.36 11.38 2.66
CA PRO A 121 -13.64 11.98 3.07
C PRO A 121 -13.89 13.37 2.45
N SER A 122 -12.84 14.05 2.01
CA SER A 122 -12.90 15.30 1.25
C SER A 122 -13.38 15.12 -0.21
N GLY A 123 -13.54 13.88 -0.68
CA GLY A 123 -13.79 13.56 -2.09
C GLY A 123 -12.54 13.56 -2.97
N MET A 124 -11.37 13.89 -2.40
CA MET A 124 -10.09 13.91 -3.11
C MET A 124 -9.53 12.49 -3.29
N PRO A 125 -8.66 12.27 -4.29
CA PRO A 125 -7.97 10.99 -4.46
C PRO A 125 -6.90 10.79 -3.36
N ILE A 126 -6.48 9.55 -3.11
CA ILE A 126 -5.52 9.21 -2.04
C ILE A 126 -4.15 9.86 -2.25
N GLU A 127 -3.81 10.25 -3.47
CA GLU A 127 -2.57 10.94 -3.80
C GLU A 127 -2.47 12.32 -3.14
N ASP A 128 -3.59 12.93 -2.76
CA ASP A 128 -3.63 14.24 -2.10
C ASP A 128 -3.04 14.22 -0.68
N VAL A 129 -3.08 13.05 -0.01
CA VAL A 129 -2.43 12.89 1.30
C VAL A 129 -0.96 12.51 1.19
N LEU A 130 -0.51 12.00 0.04
CA LEU A 130 0.88 11.64 -0.16
C LEU A 130 1.77 12.88 -0.09
N ALA A 131 2.84 12.81 0.70
CA ALA A 131 3.83 13.87 0.73
C ALA A 131 4.47 14.00 -0.65
N ALA A 132 4.56 15.23 -1.16
CA ALA A 132 5.26 15.55 -2.41
C ALA A 132 6.78 15.46 -2.20
N ARG A 133 7.28 14.26 -1.90
CA ARG A 133 8.70 13.95 -1.68
C ARG A 133 9.05 12.58 -2.29
N PRO A 134 10.32 12.34 -2.64
CA PRO A 134 10.74 11.02 -3.08
C PRO A 134 10.59 9.99 -1.97
N VAL A 135 10.23 8.77 -2.36
CA VAL A 135 10.13 7.61 -1.47
C VAL A 135 11.24 6.64 -1.87
N ILE A 136 12.08 6.26 -0.92
CA ILE A 136 13.25 5.42 -1.19
C ILE A 136 12.96 4.00 -0.73
N LYS A 137 12.97 3.04 -1.67
CA LYS A 137 13.00 1.61 -1.34
C LYS A 137 14.44 1.16 -1.18
N LYS A 138 14.78 0.73 0.03
CA LYS A 138 16.14 0.25 0.33
C LYS A 138 16.29 -1.18 -0.20
N MET A 139 17.24 -1.35 -1.11
CA MET A 139 17.59 -2.65 -1.69
C MET A 139 19.07 -2.95 -1.41
N GLU A 140 19.46 -4.22 -1.52
CA GLU A 140 20.88 -4.59 -1.49
C GLU A 140 21.60 -3.98 -2.70
N GLY A 141 22.77 -3.38 -2.47
CA GLY A 141 23.57 -2.71 -3.50
C GLY A 141 23.16 -1.26 -3.73
N GLU A 142 21.98 -1.01 -4.32
CA GLU A 142 21.55 0.34 -4.69
C GLU A 142 20.04 0.54 -4.47
N PRO A 143 19.61 1.67 -3.87
CA PRO A 143 18.20 1.94 -3.62
C PRO A 143 17.43 2.24 -4.92
N ILE A 144 16.11 1.99 -4.87
CA ILE A 144 15.17 2.48 -5.88
C ILE A 144 14.50 3.73 -5.31
N THR A 145 14.47 4.82 -6.07
CA THR A 145 13.78 6.05 -5.67
C THR A 145 12.50 6.19 -6.48
N PHE A 146 11.38 6.39 -5.80
CA PHE A 146 10.06 6.64 -6.37
C PHE A 146 9.68 8.10 -6.19
N TYR A 147 8.99 8.66 -7.18
CA TYR A 147 8.57 10.05 -7.22
C TYR A 147 7.05 10.10 -7.40
N PRO A 148 6.30 10.61 -6.40
CA PRO A 148 4.85 10.71 -6.52
C PRO A 148 4.46 11.71 -7.62
N PRO A 149 3.26 11.61 -8.19
CA PRO A 149 2.78 12.52 -9.25
C PRO A 149 2.81 14.01 -8.84
N THR A 150 2.70 14.29 -7.54
CA THR A 150 2.74 15.63 -6.97
C THR A 150 4.16 16.17 -6.78
N TYR A 151 5.19 15.32 -6.88
CA TYR A 151 6.58 15.73 -6.73
C TYR A 151 7.09 16.47 -7.97
N ARG A 152 7.38 17.76 -7.81
CA ARG A 152 7.87 18.62 -8.90
C ARG A 152 9.29 19.15 -8.60
N PRO A 153 10.34 18.44 -9.00
CA PRO A 153 11.72 18.87 -8.72
C PRO A 153 12.31 19.88 -9.72
N ASN A 154 11.52 20.56 -10.58
CA ASN A 154 11.89 21.39 -11.76
C ASN A 154 12.11 20.63 -13.09
N SER A 155 11.97 21.40 -14.21
CA SER A 155 12.04 21.20 -15.69
C SER A 155 12.05 19.79 -16.33
N TYR A 156 12.52 18.78 -15.62
CA TYR A 156 12.53 17.36 -15.99
C TYR A 156 11.20 16.65 -15.76
N PHE A 157 10.23 17.32 -15.12
CA PHE A 157 8.85 16.83 -15.07
C PHE A 157 8.30 16.89 -16.50
N ARG A 158 8.32 15.73 -17.17
CA ARG A 158 7.82 15.55 -18.52
C ARG A 158 6.37 16.01 -18.58
N ARG A 159 6.14 17.17 -19.23
CA ARG A 159 4.79 17.72 -19.46
C ARG A 159 3.89 16.73 -20.21
N ASP A 160 4.48 15.77 -20.93
CA ASP A 160 3.82 14.69 -21.67
C ASP A 160 3.34 13.51 -20.80
N LYS A 161 3.75 13.42 -19.52
CA LYS A 161 3.31 12.34 -18.60
C LYS A 161 2.72 12.89 -17.29
N PRO A 162 1.70 13.77 -17.33
CA PRO A 162 1.09 14.32 -16.12
C PRO A 162 0.38 13.21 -15.33
N GLY A 163 0.51 13.25 -14.00
CA GLY A 163 -0.22 12.33 -13.11
C GLY A 163 0.40 10.95 -12.90
N MET A 164 1.56 10.66 -13.52
CA MET A 164 2.24 9.37 -13.38
C MET A 164 3.25 9.36 -12.21
N TRP A 165 3.50 8.18 -11.66
CA TRP A 165 4.60 7.90 -10.75
C TRP A 165 5.91 7.78 -11.52
N GLY A 166 6.93 8.51 -11.10
CA GLY A 166 8.29 8.32 -11.60
C GLY A 166 9.06 7.32 -10.74
N PHE A 167 10.06 6.67 -11.30
CA PHE A 167 11.06 5.94 -10.53
C PHE A 167 12.45 6.04 -11.15
N SER A 168 13.48 5.84 -10.32
CA SER A 168 14.87 5.78 -10.76
C SER A 168 15.67 4.73 -10.02
N LEU A 169 16.55 4.04 -10.75
CA LEU A 169 17.53 3.08 -10.24
C LEU A 169 18.69 2.96 -11.24
N LYS A 170 19.95 2.86 -10.78
CA LYS A 170 21.11 2.59 -11.66
C LYS A 170 21.24 3.56 -12.84
N GLY A 171 20.91 4.83 -12.63
CA GLY A 171 20.89 5.85 -13.70
C GLY A 171 19.73 5.74 -14.69
N ILE A 172 18.90 4.68 -14.64
CA ILE A 172 17.66 4.55 -15.40
C ILE A 172 16.55 5.35 -14.71
N ARG A 173 15.68 5.95 -15.53
CA ARG A 173 14.47 6.63 -15.08
C ARG A 173 13.31 6.25 -15.99
N ASP A 174 12.16 5.97 -15.41
CA ASP A 174 10.92 5.78 -16.16
C ASP A 174 9.69 6.15 -15.31
N PHE A 175 8.50 5.99 -15.88
CA PHE A 175 7.23 6.40 -15.31
C PHE A 175 6.16 5.33 -15.49
N ALA A 176 5.26 5.20 -14.53
CA ALA A 176 4.10 4.34 -14.60
C ALA A 176 2.83 5.04 -14.06
N PRO A 177 1.62 4.63 -14.49
CA PRO A 177 0.35 5.18 -14.02
C PRO A 177 0.16 5.13 -12.50
N SER A 178 0.63 4.08 -11.82
CA SER A 178 0.45 3.87 -10.38
C SER A 178 1.74 3.53 -9.66
N PHE A 179 1.75 3.67 -8.33
CA PHE A 179 2.90 3.27 -7.50
C PHE A 179 3.21 1.79 -7.67
N LEU A 180 2.20 0.93 -7.68
CA LEU A 180 2.38 -0.52 -7.77
C LEU A 180 2.98 -0.93 -9.13
N GLU A 181 2.57 -0.29 -10.22
CA GLU A 181 3.16 -0.53 -11.54
C GLU A 181 4.59 0.00 -11.61
N ALA A 182 4.85 1.20 -11.08
CA ALA A 182 6.20 1.77 -11.01
C ALA A 182 7.13 0.85 -10.22
N GLU A 183 6.65 0.31 -9.09
CA GLU A 183 7.41 -0.61 -8.26
C GLU A 183 7.67 -1.93 -8.98
N ALA A 184 6.65 -2.54 -9.60
CA ALA A 184 6.79 -3.78 -10.33
C ALA A 184 7.84 -3.66 -11.45
N GLU A 185 7.79 -2.57 -12.21
CA GLU A 185 8.72 -2.30 -13.30
C GLU A 185 10.14 -2.01 -12.81
N ALA A 186 10.30 -1.18 -11.78
CA ALA A 186 11.59 -0.93 -11.17
C ALA A 186 12.23 -2.22 -10.61
N MET A 187 11.42 -3.09 -9.99
CA MET A 187 11.85 -4.38 -9.49
C MET A 187 12.23 -5.36 -10.60
N ARG A 188 11.51 -5.34 -11.74
CA ARG A 188 11.86 -6.11 -12.94
C ARG A 188 13.24 -5.72 -13.44
N ILE A 189 13.50 -4.42 -13.57
CA ILE A 189 14.80 -3.87 -14.00
C ILE A 189 15.89 -4.21 -12.99
N TYR A 190 15.65 -4.01 -11.68
CA TYR A 190 16.60 -4.33 -10.62
C TYR A 190 17.03 -5.82 -10.64
N ARG A 191 16.06 -6.73 -10.76
CA ARG A 191 16.33 -8.18 -10.88
C ARG A 191 17.12 -8.50 -12.14
N GLY A 192 16.83 -7.83 -13.25
CA GLY A 192 17.62 -7.93 -14.48
C GLY A 192 19.08 -7.58 -14.25
N PHE A 193 19.35 -6.44 -13.60
CA PHE A 193 20.72 -6.02 -13.29
C PHE A 193 21.46 -6.97 -12.35
N ARG A 194 20.80 -7.52 -11.33
CA ARG A 194 21.43 -8.52 -10.43
C ARG A 194 21.82 -9.80 -11.15
N ARG A 195 21.13 -10.17 -12.23
CA ARG A 195 21.51 -11.33 -13.05
C ARG A 195 22.70 -11.04 -13.96
N LEU A 196 22.87 -9.79 -14.37
CA LEU A 196 23.97 -9.36 -15.24
C LEU A 196 25.28 -9.11 -14.47
N ASN A 197 25.19 -8.65 -13.22
CA ASN A 197 26.32 -8.44 -12.32
C ASN A 197 26.06 -9.23 -11.01
N PRO A 198 26.42 -10.53 -10.96
CA PRO A 198 26.16 -11.42 -9.81
C PRO A 198 26.82 -10.96 -8.52
#